data_AF-A0A843GGF1-F1
#
_entry.id   AF-A0A843GGF1-F1
#
_cell.length_a   1.000
_cell.length_b   1.000
_cell.length_c   1.000
_cell.angle_alpha   90.00
_cell.angle_beta   90.00
_cell.angle_gamma   90.00
#
_symmetry.space_group_name_H-M   'P 1'
#
loop_
_entity.id
_entity.type
_entity.pdbx_description
1 polymer ?
#
loop_
_entity_poly.entity_id
_entity_poly.type
_entity_poly.pdbx_seq_one_letter_code
_entity_poly.pdbx_strand_id
1 'polypeptide(L)'
;QPIEFSIRPPTPEDDGEVLSEYSDLKKEYDGFTLEAEAGKIYHDEIVTAFGSNGIGKTTFAKILAGVEKATEGDILEKVDIAYKPQYIESDFDGTAQEFLYANAPTYGSNIFNSEIGRPLALDNLLDKKVKKLSGGELQRLALAVTLSQDADIYLFDEPTAFLDVEQRLIAARVIRKIIESRNAASLIVDHDIVFIDYISDRAMVFSGEPGLNGIASKPADLRTSMNQFLGDLDITFRRDKETKRPRVNKYDSYLDREQKEQGEYYYLKD
;
A
#
# COMPACT_ATOMS: atom_id res chain seq x y z
N GLN A 1 -9.41 0.54 -21.22
CA GLN A 1 -9.52 1.99 -21.00
C GLN A 1 -8.15 2.52 -20.61
N PRO A 2 -7.74 3.70 -21.10
CA PRO A 2 -6.52 4.36 -20.63
C PRO A 2 -6.57 4.60 -19.13
N ILE A 3 -5.41 4.63 -18.48
CA ILE A 3 -5.30 4.86 -17.04
C ILE A 3 -5.29 6.37 -16.82
N GLU A 4 -6.31 6.86 -16.14
CA GLU A 4 -6.43 8.28 -15.78
C GLU A 4 -6.00 8.48 -14.32
N PHE A 5 -5.11 9.45 -14.10
CA PHE A 5 -4.74 9.92 -12.77
C PHE A 5 -5.62 11.12 -12.44
N SER A 6 -6.24 11.11 -11.26
CA SER A 6 -7.05 12.22 -10.76
C SER A 6 -6.44 12.76 -9.47
N ILE A 7 -6.52 14.08 -9.29
CA ILE A 7 -6.21 14.71 -8.01
C ILE A 7 -7.45 14.49 -7.15
N ARG A 8 -7.33 13.66 -6.12
CA ARG A 8 -8.41 13.49 -5.14
C ARG A 8 -8.37 14.69 -4.19
N PRO A 9 -9.51 15.35 -3.92
CA PRO A 9 -9.56 16.33 -2.85
C PRO A 9 -9.20 15.65 -1.53
N PRO A 10 -8.59 16.37 -0.58
CA PRO A 10 -8.29 15.80 0.73
C PRO A 10 -9.59 15.31 1.39
N THR A 11 -9.62 14.05 1.82
CA THR A 11 -10.69 13.53 2.65
C THR A 11 -10.63 14.27 3.99
N PRO A 12 -11.71 14.96 4.43
CA PRO A 12 -11.72 15.64 5.72
C PRO A 12 -11.45 14.64 6.84
N GLU A 13 -10.54 14.96 7.77
CA GLU A 13 -10.14 14.06 8.87
C GLU A 13 -11.30 13.71 9.83
N ASP A 14 -12.40 14.47 9.81
CA ASP A 14 -13.48 14.42 10.83
C ASP A 14 -14.84 13.88 10.34
N ASP A 15 -14.97 13.49 9.06
CA ASP A 15 -16.30 13.15 8.48
C ASP A 15 -16.51 11.65 8.21
N GLY A 16 -15.50 10.81 8.47
CA GLY A 16 -15.55 9.36 8.25
C GLY A 16 -15.96 8.56 9.49
N GLU A 17 -16.64 7.43 9.29
CA GLU A 17 -16.84 6.42 10.34
C GLU A 17 -15.52 5.68 10.58
N VAL A 18 -15.03 5.71 11.83
CA VAL A 18 -13.79 5.04 12.23
C VAL A 18 -14.04 3.53 12.22
N LEU A 19 -13.21 2.80 11.47
CA LEU A 19 -13.25 1.34 11.39
C LEU A 19 -12.27 0.69 12.38
N SER A 20 -11.12 1.32 12.60
CA SER A 20 -10.11 0.86 13.55
C SER A 20 -9.23 2.01 13.99
N GLU A 21 -8.75 1.94 15.23
CA GLU A 21 -7.74 2.86 15.77
C GLU A 21 -6.64 2.13 16.53
N TYR A 22 -5.45 2.73 16.58
CA TYR A 22 -4.30 2.25 17.33
C TYR A 22 -3.72 3.40 18.15
N SER A 23 -3.25 3.10 19.36
CA SER A 23 -2.53 4.07 20.19
C SER A 23 -1.16 4.40 19.59
N ASP A 24 -0.39 5.27 20.24
CA ASP A 24 1.03 5.33 19.96
C ASP A 24 1.61 3.92 20.12
N LEU A 25 2.34 3.44 19.11
CA LEU A 25 2.95 2.13 19.11
C LEU A 25 4.46 2.27 19.18
N LYS A 26 5.09 1.42 19.98
CA LYS A 26 6.55 1.30 20.03
C LYS A 26 6.96 -0.13 19.79
N LYS A 27 8.02 -0.33 19.01
CA LYS A 27 8.66 -1.63 18.86
C LYS A 27 10.17 -1.49 18.96
N GLU A 28 10.74 -2.27 19.87
CA GLU A 28 12.18 -2.34 20.09
C GLU A 28 12.70 -3.72 19.70
N TYR A 29 13.78 -3.72 18.91
CA TYR A 29 14.68 -4.85 18.73
C TYR A 29 16.07 -4.46 19.22
N ASP A 30 16.98 -5.44 19.27
CA ASP A 30 18.39 -5.14 19.54
C ASP A 30 18.96 -4.23 18.43
N GLY A 31 19.26 -2.99 18.79
CA GLY A 31 19.82 -1.97 17.90
C GLY A 31 18.84 -1.22 17.00
N PHE A 32 17.52 -1.49 17.07
CA PHE A 32 16.52 -0.77 16.27
C PHE A 32 15.26 -0.42 17.07
N THR A 33 14.75 0.81 16.89
CA THR A 33 13.48 1.26 17.49
C THR A 33 12.53 1.81 16.43
N LEU A 34 11.29 1.37 16.44
CA LEU A 34 10.18 1.98 15.69
C LEU A 34 9.20 2.63 16.66
N GLU A 35 8.87 3.90 16.41
CA GLU A 35 7.79 4.63 17.06
C GLU A 35 6.75 5.01 15.99
N ALA A 36 5.47 4.79 16.27
CA ALA A 36 4.39 5.19 15.40
C ALA A 36 3.38 6.03 16.19
N GLU A 37 3.06 7.21 15.69
CA GLU A 37 2.03 8.08 16.28
C GLU A 37 0.66 7.41 16.18
N ALA A 38 -0.19 7.62 17.19
CA ALA A 38 -1.56 7.13 17.21
C ALA A 38 -2.33 7.52 15.92
N GLY A 39 -3.11 6.58 15.40
CA GLY A 39 -3.79 6.76 14.13
C GLY A 39 -5.14 6.09 14.06
N LYS A 40 -5.94 6.58 13.11
CA LYS A 40 -7.28 6.07 12.79
C LYS A 40 -7.33 5.65 11.33
N ILE A 41 -8.08 4.59 11.07
CA ILE A 41 -8.42 4.07 9.75
C ILE A 41 -9.94 4.14 9.63
N TYR A 42 -10.41 4.71 8.54
CA TYR A 42 -11.84 4.90 8.29
C TYR A 42 -12.38 3.86 7.30
N HIS A 43 -13.69 3.64 7.29
CA HIS A 43 -14.34 2.84 6.25
C HIS A 43 -14.08 3.41 4.85
N ASP A 44 -14.02 2.53 3.85
CA ASP A 44 -13.81 2.87 2.42
C ASP A 44 -12.50 3.62 2.12
N GLU A 45 -11.54 3.64 3.05
CA GLU A 45 -10.28 4.36 2.91
C GLU A 45 -9.13 3.44 2.48
N ILE A 46 -8.23 3.97 1.63
CA ILE A 46 -6.89 3.40 1.45
C ILE A 46 -5.84 4.35 2.02
N VAL A 47 -5.17 3.87 3.07
CA VAL A 47 -3.99 4.50 3.65
C VAL A 47 -2.75 3.85 3.07
N THR A 48 -1.83 4.64 2.52
CA THR A 48 -0.49 4.14 2.17
C THR A 48 0.53 4.51 3.22
N ALA A 49 1.53 3.66 3.41
CA ALA A 49 2.67 3.91 4.28
C ALA A 49 3.94 3.81 3.45
N PHE A 50 4.70 4.91 3.38
CA PHE A 50 5.91 4.97 2.55
C PHE A 50 7.06 5.69 3.25
N GLY A 51 8.27 5.39 2.81
CA GLY A 51 9.52 5.84 3.41
C GLY A 51 10.68 4.96 2.99
N SER A 52 11.89 5.27 3.45
CA SER A 52 13.10 4.51 3.13
C SER A 52 13.03 3.05 3.61
N ASN A 53 13.85 2.17 3.03
CA ASN A 53 13.93 0.78 3.49
C ASN A 53 14.69 0.68 4.82
N GLY A 54 14.37 -0.33 5.63
CA GLY A 54 15.00 -0.53 6.95
C GLY A 54 14.53 0.43 8.04
N ILE A 55 13.40 1.11 7.83
CA ILE A 55 12.85 2.13 8.75
C ILE A 55 11.63 1.63 9.54
N GLY A 56 11.29 0.34 9.43
CA GLY A 56 10.21 -0.27 10.22
C GLY A 56 8.83 -0.38 9.55
N LYS A 57 8.67 -0.06 8.26
CA LYS A 57 7.36 -0.20 7.55
C LYS A 57 6.77 -1.61 7.66
N THR A 58 7.56 -2.64 7.34
CA THR A 58 7.16 -4.05 7.46
C THR A 58 6.91 -4.45 8.92
N THR A 59 7.66 -3.88 9.87
CA THR A 59 7.44 -4.11 11.30
C THR A 59 6.08 -3.54 11.72
N PHE A 60 5.76 -2.31 11.31
CA PHE A 60 4.45 -1.70 11.54
C PHE A 60 3.32 -2.54 10.94
N ALA A 61 3.46 -2.96 9.68
CA ALA A 61 2.52 -3.85 9.01
C ALA A 61 2.28 -5.16 9.78
N LYS A 62 3.34 -5.81 10.26
CA LYS A 62 3.25 -7.04 11.06
C LYS A 62 2.59 -6.83 12.42
N ILE A 63 2.83 -5.68 13.05
CA ILE A 63 2.18 -5.33 14.31
C ILE A 63 0.68 -5.20 14.10
N LEU A 64 0.27 -4.42 13.11
CA LEU A 64 -1.15 -4.26 12.78
C LEU A 64 -1.81 -5.58 12.38
N ALA A 65 -1.13 -6.42 11.60
CA ALA A 65 -1.62 -7.75 11.22
C ALA A 65 -1.64 -8.77 12.38
N GLY A 66 -1.18 -8.41 13.59
CA GLY A 66 -1.10 -9.32 14.73
C GLY A 66 -0.05 -10.44 14.59
N VAL A 67 0.79 -10.40 13.55
CA VAL A 67 1.92 -11.32 13.33
C VAL A 67 3.03 -11.04 14.33
N GLU A 68 3.15 -9.79 14.75
CA GLU A 68 4.14 -9.33 15.70
C GLU A 68 3.49 -8.49 16.80
N LYS A 69 4.04 -8.56 18.02
CA LYS A 69 3.59 -7.72 19.13
C LYS A 69 4.40 -6.45 19.21
N ALA A 70 3.74 -5.32 19.47
CA ALA A 70 4.40 -4.10 19.90
C ALA A 70 5.07 -4.31 21.26
N THR A 71 6.12 -3.52 21.53
CA THR A 71 6.74 -3.42 22.86
C THR A 71 5.87 -2.56 23.78
N GLU A 72 5.32 -1.46 23.25
CA GLU A 72 4.38 -0.58 23.93
C GLU A 72 3.23 -0.19 22.97
N GLY A 73 2.06 0.10 23.54
CA GLY A 73 0.86 0.47 22.78
C GLY A 73 -0.04 -0.71 22.40
N ASP A 74 -1.26 -0.38 21.99
CA ASP A 74 -2.34 -1.34 21.73
C ASP A 74 -3.09 -1.00 20.43
N ILE A 75 -3.59 -2.04 19.77
CA ILE A 75 -4.62 -1.94 18.73
C ILE A 75 -5.96 -1.98 19.47
N LEU A 76 -6.74 -0.90 19.35
CA LEU A 76 -7.86 -0.64 20.25
C LEU A 76 -9.16 -1.33 19.81
N GLU A 77 -9.30 -1.60 18.51
CA GLU A 77 -10.45 -2.30 17.95
C GLU A 77 -10.07 -3.64 17.33
N LYS A 78 -10.93 -4.65 17.53
CA LYS A 78 -10.76 -5.97 16.91
C LYS A 78 -11.45 -5.96 15.56
N VAL A 79 -10.64 -5.94 14.52
CA VAL A 79 -11.05 -6.05 13.12
C VAL A 79 -10.42 -7.30 12.50
N ASP A 80 -11.12 -7.89 11.54
CA ASP A 80 -10.58 -9.00 10.76
C ASP A 80 -9.62 -8.46 9.69
N ILE A 81 -8.39 -8.98 9.68
CA ILE A 81 -7.32 -8.50 8.80
C ILE A 81 -6.88 -9.59 7.82
N ALA A 82 -6.94 -9.28 6.53
CA ALA A 82 -6.32 -10.07 5.47
C ALA A 82 -4.94 -9.50 5.14
N TYR A 83 -3.87 -10.24 5.45
CA TYR A 83 -2.49 -9.76 5.30
C TYR A 83 -1.74 -10.44 4.16
N LYS A 84 -1.22 -9.63 3.21
CA LYS A 84 -0.21 -10.03 2.23
C LYS A 84 1.19 -9.61 2.72
N PRO A 85 2.09 -10.54 3.07
CA PRO A 85 3.46 -10.20 3.49
C PRO A 85 4.37 -9.82 2.33
N GLN A 86 5.44 -9.06 2.60
CA GLN A 86 6.44 -8.65 1.59
C GLN A 86 7.03 -9.84 0.85
N TYR A 87 7.61 -10.79 1.58
CA TYR A 87 8.16 -12.02 1.04
C TYR A 87 7.09 -13.09 1.00
N ILE A 88 6.78 -13.55 -0.21
CA ILE A 88 5.90 -14.69 -0.44
C ILE A 88 6.79 -15.88 -0.75
N GLU A 89 6.95 -16.76 0.22
CA GLU A 89 7.50 -18.09 -0.01
C GLU A 89 6.37 -19.10 0.07
N SER A 90 6.36 -20.05 -0.85
CA SER A 90 5.37 -21.11 -0.85
C SER A 90 6.04 -22.44 -1.13
N ASP A 91 6.08 -23.29 -0.10
CA ASP A 91 6.48 -24.68 -0.22
C ASP A 91 5.37 -25.57 -0.80
N PHE A 92 4.24 -24.98 -1.18
CA PHE A 92 3.08 -25.68 -1.74
C PHE A 92 3.47 -26.54 -2.94
N ASP A 93 3.24 -27.84 -2.82
CA ASP A 93 3.48 -28.80 -3.90
C ASP A 93 2.19 -29.06 -4.67
N GLY A 94 1.90 -28.16 -5.60
CA GLY A 94 0.72 -28.22 -6.45
C GLY A 94 0.67 -27.10 -7.49
N THR A 95 -0.40 -27.07 -8.26
CA THR A 95 -0.66 -26.03 -9.27
C THR A 95 -1.20 -24.75 -8.63
N ALA A 96 -1.16 -23.64 -9.35
CA ALA A 96 -1.76 -22.39 -8.89
C ALA A 96 -3.28 -22.52 -8.70
N GLN A 97 -3.95 -23.35 -9.51
CA GLN A 97 -5.36 -23.66 -9.33
C GLN A 97 -5.62 -24.38 -8.00
N GLU A 98 -4.85 -25.42 -7.69
CA GLU A 98 -4.95 -26.15 -6.43
C GLU A 98 -4.67 -25.22 -5.24
N PHE A 99 -3.70 -24.33 -5.38
CA PHE A 99 -3.38 -23.32 -4.38
C PHE A 99 -4.54 -22.34 -4.14
N LEU A 100 -5.15 -21.82 -5.21
CA LEU A 100 -6.33 -20.96 -5.10
C LEU A 100 -7.51 -21.71 -4.47
N TYR A 101 -7.76 -22.95 -4.87
CA TYR A 101 -8.82 -23.75 -4.28
C TYR A 101 -8.62 -23.96 -2.77
N ALA A 102 -7.37 -24.12 -2.32
CA ALA A 102 -7.04 -24.31 -0.91
C ALA A 102 -7.03 -23.02 -0.08
N ASN A 103 -6.68 -21.87 -0.66
CA ASN A 103 -6.38 -20.66 0.10
C ASN A 103 -7.28 -19.47 -0.22
N ALA A 104 -8.06 -19.50 -1.31
CA ALA A 104 -8.92 -18.40 -1.73
C ALA A 104 -10.41 -18.76 -1.57
N PRO A 105 -11.08 -18.35 -0.47
CA PRO A 105 -12.45 -18.78 -0.16
C PRO A 105 -13.49 -18.48 -1.25
N THR A 106 -13.29 -17.38 -1.99
CA THR A 106 -14.21 -16.95 -3.05
C THR A 106 -13.81 -17.46 -4.45
N TYR A 107 -12.76 -18.29 -4.56
CA TYR A 107 -12.32 -18.86 -5.84
C TYR A 107 -13.45 -19.64 -6.53
N GLY A 108 -13.59 -19.44 -7.84
CA GLY A 108 -14.67 -20.04 -8.65
C GLY A 108 -15.97 -19.23 -8.67
N SER A 109 -16.14 -18.24 -7.80
CA SER A 109 -17.29 -17.31 -7.89
C SER A 109 -17.19 -16.40 -9.10
N ASN A 110 -18.34 -15.93 -9.61
CA ASN A 110 -18.38 -14.97 -10.70
C ASN A 110 -17.63 -13.67 -10.36
N ILE A 111 -17.78 -13.20 -9.12
CA ILE A 111 -17.12 -11.98 -8.62
C ILE A 111 -15.61 -12.17 -8.58
N PHE A 112 -15.11 -13.29 -8.03
CA PHE A 112 -13.68 -13.57 -8.05
C PHE A 112 -13.15 -13.60 -9.49
N ASN A 113 -13.83 -14.30 -10.38
CA ASN A 113 -13.38 -14.43 -11.77
C ASN A 113 -13.41 -13.10 -12.55
N SER A 114 -14.40 -12.23 -12.31
CA SER A 114 -14.51 -10.94 -13.02
C SER A 114 -13.64 -9.84 -12.43
N GLU A 115 -13.51 -9.80 -11.10
CA GLU A 115 -12.89 -8.68 -10.39
C GLU A 115 -11.47 -8.93 -9.91
N ILE A 116 -11.08 -10.20 -9.71
CA ILE A 116 -9.77 -10.57 -9.19
C ILE A 116 -9.01 -11.40 -10.23
N GLY A 117 -9.53 -12.57 -10.59
CA GLY A 117 -8.84 -13.58 -11.40
C GLY A 117 -8.44 -13.10 -12.80
N ARG A 118 -9.42 -12.65 -13.60
CA ARG A 118 -9.15 -12.14 -14.96
C ARG A 118 -8.32 -10.86 -14.97
N PRO A 119 -8.63 -9.83 -14.15
CA PRO A 119 -7.81 -8.61 -14.10
C PRO A 119 -6.35 -8.91 -13.72
N LEU A 120 -6.11 -9.78 -12.73
CA LEU A 120 -4.76 -10.20 -12.35
C LEU A 120 -4.18 -11.28 -13.28
N ALA A 121 -4.82 -11.58 -14.42
CA ALA A 121 -4.39 -12.55 -15.43
C ALA A 121 -3.96 -13.92 -14.84
N LEU A 122 -4.75 -14.45 -13.90
CA LEU A 122 -4.50 -15.73 -13.23
C LEU A 122 -4.81 -16.94 -14.13
N ASP A 123 -5.67 -16.79 -15.13
CA ASP A 123 -6.04 -17.87 -16.07
C ASP A 123 -4.79 -18.49 -16.73
N ASN A 124 -3.78 -17.68 -17.01
CA ASN A 124 -2.51 -18.11 -17.60
C ASN A 124 -1.59 -18.86 -16.61
N LEU A 125 -1.95 -18.90 -15.32
CA LEU A 125 -1.15 -19.46 -14.23
C LEU A 125 -1.73 -20.76 -13.68
N LEU A 126 -3.02 -21.02 -13.88
CA LEU A 126 -3.77 -22.09 -13.19
C LEU A 126 -3.09 -23.46 -13.25
N ASP A 127 -2.58 -23.87 -14.42
CA ASP A 127 -1.92 -25.17 -14.62
C ASP A 127 -0.44 -25.18 -14.20
N LYS A 128 0.16 -24.02 -13.91
CA LYS A 128 1.57 -23.94 -13.52
C LYS A 128 1.73 -24.37 -12.08
N LYS A 129 2.81 -25.09 -11.79
CA LYS A 129 3.22 -25.37 -10.41
C LYS A 129 3.60 -24.08 -9.69
N VAL A 130 3.14 -23.90 -8.44
CA VAL A 130 3.44 -22.70 -7.64
C VAL A 130 4.95 -22.46 -7.53
N LYS A 131 5.73 -23.52 -7.29
CA LYS A 131 7.21 -23.49 -7.23
C LYS A 131 7.91 -23.06 -8.52
N LYS A 132 7.19 -22.97 -9.64
CA LYS A 132 7.72 -22.56 -10.95
C LYS A 132 7.25 -21.17 -11.37
N LEU A 133 6.43 -20.50 -10.55
CA LEU A 133 5.97 -19.14 -10.84
C LEU A 133 7.14 -18.17 -10.68
N SER A 134 7.22 -17.19 -11.58
CA SER A 134 8.09 -16.03 -11.41
C SER A 134 7.61 -15.17 -10.23
N GLY A 135 8.48 -14.28 -9.73
CA GLY A 135 8.13 -13.38 -8.62
C GLY A 135 6.85 -12.57 -8.87
N GLY A 136 6.67 -12.01 -10.07
CA GLY A 136 5.46 -11.26 -10.44
C GLY A 136 4.21 -12.14 -10.61
N GLU A 137 4.36 -13.41 -10.98
CA GLU A 137 3.24 -14.36 -11.03
C GLU A 137 2.82 -14.77 -9.62
N LEU A 138 3.78 -15.05 -8.74
CA LEU A 138 3.53 -15.36 -7.34
C LEU A 138 2.92 -14.18 -6.59
N GLN A 139 3.36 -12.96 -6.90
CA GLN A 139 2.79 -11.73 -6.38
C GLN A 139 1.30 -11.59 -6.74
N ARG A 140 0.94 -11.79 -8.02
CA ARG A 140 -0.46 -11.75 -8.48
C ARG A 140 -1.31 -12.82 -7.83
N LEU A 141 -0.75 -14.02 -7.63
CA LEU A 141 -1.42 -15.10 -6.92
C LEU A 141 -1.69 -14.76 -5.44
N ALA A 142 -0.72 -14.18 -4.74
CA ALA A 142 -0.87 -13.76 -3.35
C ALA A 142 -1.86 -12.59 -3.18
N LEU A 143 -1.84 -11.62 -4.09
CA LEU A 143 -2.86 -10.57 -4.15
C LEU A 143 -4.27 -11.18 -4.27
N ALA A 144 -4.44 -12.14 -5.18
CA ALA A 144 -5.73 -12.79 -5.38
C ALA A 144 -6.23 -13.55 -4.14
N VAL A 145 -5.33 -14.27 -3.46
CA VAL A 145 -5.66 -14.95 -2.19
C VAL A 145 -6.07 -13.94 -1.12
N THR A 146 -5.31 -12.86 -0.95
CA THR A 146 -5.58 -11.84 0.08
C THR A 146 -6.92 -11.14 -0.18
N LEU A 147 -7.16 -10.73 -1.42
CA LEU A 147 -8.41 -10.08 -1.84
C LEU A 147 -9.62 -11.02 -1.86
N SER A 148 -9.40 -12.33 -1.74
CA SER A 148 -10.49 -13.31 -1.67
C SER A 148 -10.98 -13.59 -0.25
N GLN A 149 -10.21 -13.20 0.77
CA GLN A 149 -10.59 -13.33 2.18
C GLN A 149 -11.75 -12.40 2.52
N ASP A 150 -12.55 -12.73 3.51
CA ASP A 150 -13.50 -11.80 4.12
C ASP A 150 -12.79 -11.09 5.28
N ALA A 151 -12.67 -9.77 5.21
CA ALA A 151 -11.88 -8.97 6.14
C ALA A 151 -12.33 -7.51 6.11
N ASP A 152 -12.26 -6.86 7.26
CA ASP A 152 -12.53 -5.44 7.44
C ASP A 152 -11.37 -4.59 6.92
N ILE A 153 -10.13 -5.05 7.13
CA ILE A 153 -8.91 -4.37 6.66
C ILE A 153 -8.04 -5.31 5.84
N TYR A 154 -7.64 -4.85 4.65
CA TYR A 154 -6.65 -5.55 3.83
C TYR A 154 -5.30 -4.86 3.97
N LEU A 155 -4.32 -5.60 4.47
CA LEU A 155 -2.97 -5.10 4.65
C LEU A 155 -2.05 -5.68 3.58
N PHE A 156 -1.41 -4.82 2.80
CA PHE A 156 -0.46 -5.22 1.75
C PHE A 156 0.93 -4.69 2.03
N ASP A 157 1.91 -5.58 2.17
CA ASP A 157 3.31 -5.20 2.25
C ASP A 157 4.02 -5.45 0.90
N GLU A 158 4.43 -4.33 0.29
CA GLU A 158 4.98 -4.20 -1.06
C GLU A 158 4.18 -4.98 -2.12
N PRO A 159 2.91 -4.62 -2.37
CA PRO A 159 2.08 -5.26 -3.39
C PRO A 159 2.62 -5.07 -4.82
N THR A 160 3.46 -4.08 -5.07
CA THR A 160 4.01 -3.78 -6.39
C THR A 160 5.32 -4.51 -6.72
N ALA A 161 5.92 -5.21 -5.75
CA ALA A 161 7.18 -5.92 -5.94
C ALA A 161 7.11 -6.89 -7.13
N PHE A 162 8.15 -6.89 -7.96
CA PHE A 162 8.27 -7.70 -9.18
C PHE A 162 7.24 -7.44 -10.29
N LEU A 163 6.26 -6.56 -10.08
CA LEU A 163 5.28 -6.19 -11.10
C LEU A 163 5.86 -5.13 -12.03
N ASP A 164 5.53 -5.23 -13.31
CA ASP A 164 5.78 -4.16 -14.27
C ASP A 164 4.79 -2.99 -14.08
N VAL A 165 5.02 -1.89 -14.78
CA VAL A 165 4.22 -0.65 -14.63
C VAL A 165 2.73 -0.88 -14.91
N GLU A 166 2.38 -1.72 -15.88
CA GLU A 166 0.98 -1.99 -16.22
C GLU A 166 0.33 -2.85 -15.13
N GLN A 167 1.02 -3.90 -14.70
CA GLN A 167 0.58 -4.79 -13.63
C GLN A 167 0.40 -4.07 -12.29
N ARG A 168 1.25 -3.08 -11.96
CA ARG A 168 1.10 -2.25 -10.75
C ARG A 168 -0.21 -1.49 -10.75
N LEU A 169 -0.56 -0.87 -11.88
CA LEU A 169 -1.78 -0.09 -12.01
C LEU A 169 -3.03 -0.99 -12.07
N ILE A 170 -2.92 -2.18 -12.67
CA ILE A 170 -3.97 -3.20 -12.61
C ILE A 170 -4.17 -3.65 -11.16
N ALA A 171 -3.10 -3.98 -10.43
CA ALA A 171 -3.18 -4.37 -9.02
C ALA A 171 -3.84 -3.27 -8.20
N ALA A 172 -3.47 -2.01 -8.42
CA ALA A 172 -4.06 -0.88 -7.71
C ALA A 172 -5.58 -0.76 -7.95
N ARG A 173 -6.01 -0.91 -9.21
CA ARG A 173 -7.43 -0.90 -9.59
C ARG A 173 -8.21 -2.04 -8.96
N VAL A 174 -7.63 -3.24 -8.96
CA VAL A 174 -8.25 -4.43 -8.37
C VAL A 174 -8.39 -4.27 -6.86
N ILE A 175 -7.33 -3.82 -6.17
CA ILE A 175 -7.38 -3.54 -4.73
C ILE A 175 -8.48 -2.53 -4.44
N ARG A 176 -8.42 -1.33 -5.06
CA ARG A 176 -9.42 -0.27 -4.84
C ARG A 176 -10.85 -0.77 -5.02
N LYS A 177 -11.12 -1.48 -6.13
CA LYS A 177 -12.45 -1.99 -6.44
C LYS A 177 -12.96 -2.99 -5.39
N ILE A 178 -12.11 -3.88 -4.90
CA ILE A 178 -12.49 -4.84 -3.86
C ILE A 178 -12.78 -4.14 -2.53
N ILE A 179 -11.93 -3.20 -2.13
CA ILE A 179 -12.12 -2.39 -0.91
C ILE A 179 -13.47 -1.69 -0.94
N GLU A 180 -13.74 -0.93 -2.01
CA GLU A 180 -15.01 -0.19 -2.18
C GLU A 180 -16.23 -1.13 -2.27
N SER A 181 -16.09 -2.29 -2.94
CA SER A 181 -17.22 -3.23 -3.07
C SER A 181 -17.61 -3.91 -1.75
N ARG A 182 -16.72 -3.88 -0.75
CA ARG A 182 -16.89 -4.56 0.54
C ARG A 182 -17.09 -3.60 1.70
N ASN A 183 -17.08 -2.29 1.47
CA ASN A 183 -17.07 -1.29 2.53
C ASN A 183 -15.92 -1.50 3.54
N ALA A 184 -14.78 -1.98 3.03
CA ALA A 184 -13.59 -2.31 3.81
C ALA A 184 -12.59 -1.14 3.78
N ALA A 185 -11.49 -1.26 4.51
CA ALA A 185 -10.35 -0.36 4.39
C ALA A 185 -9.08 -1.10 3.95
N SER A 186 -8.05 -0.37 3.54
CA SER A 186 -6.74 -0.95 3.27
C SER A 186 -5.60 -0.10 3.82
N LEU A 187 -4.58 -0.79 4.34
CA LEU A 187 -3.27 -0.23 4.62
C LEU A 187 -2.25 -0.85 3.66
N ILE A 188 -1.51 -0.02 2.93
CA ILE A 188 -0.56 -0.49 1.93
C ILE A 188 0.82 0.09 2.19
N VAL A 189 1.79 -0.77 2.50
CA VAL A 189 3.19 -0.41 2.53
C VAL A 189 3.77 -0.55 1.13
N ASP A 190 4.30 0.53 0.56
CA ASP A 190 4.97 0.50 -0.74
C ASP A 190 5.98 1.66 -0.86
N HIS A 191 6.75 1.70 -1.94
CA HIS A 191 7.71 2.76 -2.26
C HIS A 191 7.57 3.30 -3.68
N ASP A 192 6.66 2.75 -4.50
CA ASP A 192 6.33 3.26 -5.83
C ASP A 192 5.39 4.46 -5.74
N ILE A 193 5.93 5.67 -5.92
CA ILE A 193 5.20 6.94 -5.87
C ILE A 193 4.02 6.98 -6.87
N VAL A 194 4.13 6.34 -8.03
CA VAL A 194 3.06 6.33 -9.04
C VAL A 194 1.91 5.43 -8.60
N PHE A 195 2.22 4.29 -8.00
CA PHE A 195 1.21 3.41 -7.41
C PHE A 195 0.54 4.08 -6.21
N ILE A 196 1.33 4.66 -5.31
CA ILE A 196 0.85 5.38 -4.12
C ILE A 196 -0.08 6.54 -4.54
N ASP A 197 0.34 7.37 -5.49
CA ASP A 197 -0.48 8.45 -6.04
C ASP A 197 -1.84 7.98 -6.55
N TYR A 198 -1.84 6.83 -7.21
CA TYR A 198 -3.03 6.31 -7.87
C TYR A 198 -4.07 5.78 -6.88
N ILE A 199 -3.62 5.16 -5.79
CA ILE A 199 -4.48 4.38 -4.90
C ILE A 199 -4.84 5.09 -3.59
N SER A 200 -4.00 6.00 -3.11
CA SER A 200 -4.12 6.54 -1.75
C SER A 200 -5.24 7.56 -1.61
N ASP A 201 -5.97 7.46 -0.51
CA ASP A 201 -6.81 8.53 0.02
C ASP A 201 -6.02 9.35 1.05
N ARG A 202 -5.29 8.65 1.93
CA ARG A 202 -4.37 9.22 2.93
C ARG A 202 -3.04 8.47 2.93
N ALA A 203 -2.05 9.06 3.59
CA ALA A 203 -0.71 8.52 3.66
C ALA A 203 -0.03 8.75 5.01
N MET A 204 0.82 7.80 5.39
CA MET A 204 1.75 7.84 6.50
C MET A 204 3.18 7.94 5.97
N VAL A 205 3.96 8.84 6.55
CA VAL A 205 5.39 8.99 6.23
C VAL A 205 6.20 8.27 7.29
N PHE A 206 7.11 7.43 6.83
CA PHE A 206 8.15 6.83 7.67
C PHE A 206 9.47 7.57 7.46
N SER A 207 10.00 8.13 8.54
CA SER A 207 11.29 8.85 8.59
C SER A 207 12.20 8.27 9.68
N GLY A 208 13.46 8.71 9.73
CA GLY A 208 14.48 8.13 10.63
C GLY A 208 15.72 7.60 9.90
N GLU A 209 16.54 6.86 10.63
CA GLU A 209 17.81 6.32 10.16
C GLU A 209 17.71 4.80 9.89
N PRO A 210 17.87 4.34 8.63
CA PRO A 210 17.77 2.93 8.27
C PRO A 210 18.63 2.01 9.14
N GLY A 211 17.99 1.02 9.77
CA GLY A 211 18.64 0.04 10.64
C GLY A 211 18.92 0.55 12.06
N LEU A 212 18.59 1.80 12.40
CA LEU A 212 18.74 2.38 13.74
C LEU A 212 17.41 2.80 14.35
N ASN A 213 16.63 3.62 13.64
CA ASN A 213 15.31 4.03 14.10
C ASN A 213 14.33 4.31 12.95
N GLY A 214 13.06 4.28 13.30
CA GLY A 214 11.96 4.68 12.44
C GLY A 214 10.88 5.42 13.22
N ILE A 215 10.33 6.45 12.60
CA ILE A 215 9.18 7.21 13.10
C ILE A 215 8.11 7.16 12.02
N ALA A 216 6.94 6.62 12.36
CA ALA A 216 5.77 6.64 11.50
C ALA A 216 4.83 7.76 11.92
N SER A 217 4.55 8.69 11.02
CA SER A 217 3.54 9.72 11.24
C SER A 217 2.15 9.10 11.35
N LYS A 218 1.22 9.81 12.01
CA LYS A 218 -0.21 9.51 11.83
C LYS A 218 -0.60 9.62 10.34
N PRO A 219 -1.65 8.93 9.87
CA PRO A 219 -2.09 9.10 8.50
C PRO A 219 -2.66 10.52 8.29
N ALA A 220 -2.27 11.14 7.20
CA ALA A 220 -2.63 12.51 6.82
C ALA A 220 -2.96 12.58 5.32
N ASP A 221 -3.35 13.75 4.82
CA ASP A 221 -3.61 13.92 3.38
C ASP A 221 -2.36 13.60 2.55
N LEU A 222 -2.56 12.94 1.40
CA LEU A 222 -1.47 12.47 0.54
C LEU A 222 -0.49 13.59 0.17
N ARG A 223 -0.98 14.82 -0.05
CA ARG A 223 -0.15 15.94 -0.49
C ARG A 223 0.77 16.42 0.62
N THR A 224 0.26 16.58 1.84
CA THR A 224 1.09 16.91 3.01
C THR A 224 2.14 15.84 3.25
N SER A 225 1.75 14.56 3.25
CA SER A 225 2.67 13.43 3.44
C SER A 225 3.74 13.37 2.34
N MET A 226 3.36 13.58 1.07
CA MET A 226 4.32 13.63 -0.05
C MET A 226 5.24 14.84 0.02
N ASN A 227 4.75 16.02 0.39
CA ASN A 227 5.60 17.22 0.55
C ASN A 227 6.63 17.04 1.66
N GLN A 228 6.25 16.43 2.79
CA GLN A 228 7.19 16.09 3.86
C GLN A 228 8.27 15.13 3.36
N PHE A 229 7.86 13.97 2.83
CA PHE A 229 8.79 12.93 2.39
C PHE A 229 9.73 13.39 1.26
N LEU A 230 9.18 14.07 0.26
CA LEU A 230 9.96 14.55 -0.88
C LEU A 230 10.86 15.74 -0.51
N GLY A 231 10.44 16.54 0.47
CA GLY A 231 11.26 17.58 1.09
C GLY A 231 12.52 17.01 1.73
N ASP A 232 12.39 15.94 2.52
CA ASP A 232 13.51 15.26 3.16
C ASP A 232 14.50 14.66 2.13
N LEU A 233 14.00 14.26 0.95
CA LEU A 233 14.81 13.75 -0.15
C LEU A 233 15.38 14.83 -1.08
N ASP A 234 14.96 16.09 -0.91
CA ASP A 234 15.25 17.21 -1.81
C ASP A 234 14.91 16.95 -3.29
N ILE A 235 13.81 16.22 -3.54
CA ILE A 235 13.33 15.86 -4.89
C ILE A 235 11.95 16.47 -5.12
N THR A 236 11.73 17.10 -6.27
CA THR A 236 10.38 17.59 -6.63
C THR A 236 9.73 16.76 -7.74
N PHE A 237 8.41 16.64 -7.66
CA PHE A 237 7.54 16.04 -8.67
C PHE A 237 6.61 17.09 -9.24
N ARG A 238 6.18 16.89 -10.47
CA ARG A 238 5.16 17.68 -11.16
C ARG A 238 4.11 16.77 -11.76
N ARG A 239 2.95 17.33 -12.09
CA ARG A 239 1.93 16.64 -12.89
C ARG A 239 2.26 16.73 -14.37
N ASP A 240 2.23 15.58 -15.04
CA ASP A 240 2.24 15.55 -16.50
C ASP A 240 0.98 16.21 -17.07
N LYS A 241 1.11 17.02 -18.12
CA LYS A 241 0.00 17.84 -18.63
C LYS A 241 -1.14 17.01 -19.23
N GLU A 242 -0.79 15.91 -19.90
CA GLU A 242 -1.75 15.05 -20.62
C GLU A 242 -2.25 13.93 -19.71
N THR A 243 -1.32 13.23 -19.06
CA THR A 243 -1.65 12.01 -18.31
C THR A 243 -1.96 12.26 -16.84
N LYS A 244 -1.65 13.46 -16.31
CA LYS A 244 -1.72 13.81 -14.87
C LYS A 244 -0.84 12.92 -13.97
N ARG A 245 -0.04 12.04 -14.55
CA ARG A 245 0.90 11.17 -13.82
C ARG A 245 1.96 12.02 -13.11
N PRO A 246 2.36 11.67 -11.87
CA PRO A 246 3.46 12.32 -11.20
C PRO A 246 4.77 12.02 -11.95
N ARG A 247 5.57 13.07 -12.19
CA ARG A 247 6.86 13.00 -12.88
C ARG A 247 7.90 13.79 -12.11
N VAL A 248 9.07 13.18 -11.90
CA VAL A 248 10.20 13.86 -11.27
C VAL A 248 10.65 15.07 -12.11
N ASN A 249 10.96 16.17 -11.45
CA ASN A 249 11.64 17.28 -12.10
C ASN A 249 13.12 16.97 -12.30
N LYS A 250 13.72 17.60 -13.31
CA LYS A 250 15.17 17.57 -13.42
C LYS A 250 15.73 18.45 -12.31
N TYR A 251 16.77 17.95 -11.65
CA TYR A 251 17.52 18.70 -10.64
C TYR A 251 17.89 20.08 -11.18
N ASP A 252 17.62 21.12 -10.40
CA ASP A 252 17.91 22.52 -10.72
C ASP A 252 17.24 23.02 -12.01
N SER A 253 16.12 22.41 -12.40
CA SER A 253 15.24 22.99 -13.41
C SER A 253 14.45 24.18 -12.84
N TYR A 254 13.89 25.02 -13.70
CA TYR A 254 13.07 26.15 -13.27
C TYR A 254 11.93 25.72 -12.33
N LEU A 255 11.18 24.69 -12.71
CA LEU A 255 10.07 24.15 -11.90
C LEU A 255 10.58 23.54 -10.59
N ASP A 256 11.74 22.89 -10.58
CA ASP A 256 12.34 22.33 -9.35
C ASP A 256 12.65 23.45 -8.34
N ARG A 257 13.30 24.53 -8.78
CA ARG A 257 13.57 25.69 -7.92
C ARG A 257 12.29 26.38 -7.44
N GLU A 258 11.35 26.62 -8.34
CA GLU A 258 10.07 27.26 -8.01
C GLU A 258 9.30 26.46 -6.96
N GLN A 259 9.23 25.13 -7.10
CA GLN A 259 8.58 24.26 -6.14
C GLN A 259 9.29 24.25 -4.79
N LYS A 260 10.64 24.18 -4.78
CA LYS A 260 11.43 24.23 -3.54
C LYS A 260 11.26 25.56 -2.80
N GLU A 261 11.28 26.69 -3.52
CA GLU A 261 11.06 28.03 -2.95
C GLU A 261 9.68 28.16 -2.29
N GLN A 262 8.68 27.44 -2.80
CA GLN A 262 7.32 27.44 -2.26
C GLN A 262 7.06 26.34 -1.21
N GLY A 263 8.01 25.41 -1.00
CA GLY A 263 7.81 24.23 -0.14
C GLY A 263 6.85 23.19 -0.73
N GLU A 264 6.69 23.16 -2.05
CA GLU A 264 5.69 22.36 -2.77
C GLU A 264 6.33 21.26 -3.60
N TYR A 265 6.88 20.24 -2.93
CA TYR A 265 7.67 19.18 -3.54
C TYR A 265 6.88 18.20 -4.41
N TYR A 266 5.56 18.06 -4.25
CA TYR A 266 4.79 17.06 -5.01
C TYR A 266 4.05 17.60 -6.23
N TYR A 267 3.36 18.74 -6.06
CA TYR A 267 2.80 19.58 -7.14
C TYR A 267 2.30 20.90 -6.55
N LEU A 268 2.34 21.94 -7.39
CA LEU A 268 1.79 23.26 -7.04
C LEU A 268 0.27 23.16 -6.82
N LYS A 269 -0.25 23.95 -5.86
CA LYS A 269 -1.70 24.18 -5.75
C LYS A 269 -2.16 24.94 -7.00
N ASP A 270 -3.23 24.46 -7.62
CA ASP A 270 -3.95 25.21 -8.65
C ASP A 270 -4.56 26.50 -8.08
#